data_AF-A0AAJ6NYR6-F1
#
_entry.id   AF-A0AAJ6NYR6-F1
#
_cell.length_a   1.000
_cell.length_b   1.000
_cell.length_c   1.000
_cell.angle_alpha   90.00
_cell.angle_beta   90.00
_cell.angle_gamma   90.00
#
_symmetry.space_group_name_H-M   'P 1'
#
loop_
_entity.id
_entity.type
_entity.pdbx_description
1 polymer ?
#
loop_
_entity_poly.entity_id
_entity_poly.type
_entity_poly.pdbx_seq_one_letter_code
_entity_poly.pdbx_strand_id
1 'polypeptide(L)' 'MKSYKLNTATSYIPTPQEQIKALRMHLSMPWKQEAKTWAQQELEQLLVEYGEPKTEFKPKQLSLF' A
#
# COMPACT_ATOMS: atom_id res chain seq x y z
N MET A 1 35.74 21.13 -5.74
CA MET A 1 35.11 19.99 -5.01
C MET A 1 33.65 19.92 -5.40
N LYS A 2 33.23 18.85 -6.10
CA LYS A 2 31.81 18.65 -6.45
C LYS A 2 31.12 18.00 -5.25
N SER A 3 30.24 18.74 -4.57
CA SER A 3 29.39 18.18 -3.52
C SER A 3 28.41 17.21 -4.15
N TYR A 4 28.66 15.92 -4.01
CA TYR A 4 27.63 14.92 -4.26
C TYR A 4 26.53 15.17 -3.23
N LYS A 5 25.41 15.76 -3.69
CA LYS A 5 24.18 15.72 -2.91
C LYS A 5 23.79 14.26 -2.87
N LEU A 6 24.14 13.57 -1.78
CA LEU A 6 23.40 12.40 -1.34
C LEU A 6 21.97 12.89 -1.21
N ASN A 7 21.14 12.61 -2.23
CA ASN A 7 19.72 12.58 -2.03
C ASN A 7 19.57 11.59 -0.88
N THR A 8 19.31 12.13 0.31
CA THR A 8 18.75 11.37 1.40
C THR A 8 17.55 10.69 0.79
N ALA A 9 17.70 9.42 0.39
CA ALA A 9 16.57 8.59 0.07
C ALA A 9 15.78 8.59 1.38
N THR A 10 14.81 9.48 1.47
CA THR A 10 13.74 9.38 2.46
C THR A 10 13.28 7.96 2.31
N SER A 11 13.64 7.10 3.28
CA SER A 11 13.16 5.72 3.33
C SER A 11 11.66 5.83 3.21
N TYR A 12 11.17 5.54 2.01
CA TYR A 12 9.75 5.58 1.74
C TYR A 12 9.21 4.39 2.51
N ILE A 13 8.59 4.69 3.65
CA ILE A 13 7.85 3.71 4.42
C ILE A 13 6.46 3.70 3.79
N PRO A 14 6.11 2.66 3.01
CA PRO A 14 4.79 2.60 2.41
C PRO A 14 3.75 2.55 3.53
N THR A 15 2.71 3.36 3.39
CA THR A 15 1.55 3.32 4.29
C THR A 15 0.87 1.95 4.22
N PRO A 16 0.14 1.52 5.26
CA PRO A 16 -0.60 0.24 5.24
C PRO A 16 -1.52 0.11 4.01
N GLN A 17 -2.12 1.21 3.55
CA GLN A 17 -2.96 1.24 2.35
C GLN A 17 -2.16 1.02 1.06
N GLU A 18 -0.95 1.57 0.97
CA GLU A 18 -0.04 1.34 -0.16
C GLU A 18 0.49 -0.09 -0.15
N GLN A 19 0.74 -0.68 1.02
CA GLN A 19 1.09 -2.09 1.17
C GLN A 19 -0.06 -3.00 0.72
N ILE A 20 -1.29 -2.73 1.15
CA ILE A 20 -2.49 -3.47 0.71
C ILE A 20 -2.66 -3.38 -0.81
N LYS A 21 -2.48 -2.18 -1.40
CA LYS A 21 -2.54 -1.99 -2.86
C LYS A 21 -1.45 -2.79 -3.57
N ALA A 22 -0.22 -2.79 -3.06
CA ALA A 22 0.89 -3.55 -3.62
C ALA A 22 0.64 -5.07 -3.55
N LEU A 23 0.16 -5.57 -2.41
CA LEU A 23 -0.18 -6.99 -2.23
C LEU A 23 -1.31 -7.44 -3.15
N ARG A 24 -2.37 -6.63 -3.32
CA ARG A 24 -3.45 -6.88 -4.28
C ARG A 24 -2.93 -6.95 -5.73
N MET A 25 -2.00 -6.07 -6.11
CA MET A 25 -1.34 -6.15 -7.43
C MET A 25 -0.45 -7.40 -7.55
N HIS A 26 0.18 -7.84 -6.46
CA HIS A 26 0.98 -9.07 -6.46
C HIS A 26 0.11 -10.31 -6.68
N LEU A 27 -1.08 -10.37 -6.08
CA LEU A 27 -2.01 -11.50 -6.25
C LEU A 27 -2.57 -11.63 -7.67
N SER A 28 -2.72 -10.51 -8.40
CA SER A 28 -3.26 -10.50 -9.76
C SER A 28 -2.27 -10.94 -10.85
N MET A 29 -0.97 -10.96 -10.52
CA MET A 29 0.07 -11.39 -11.44
C MET A 29 0.28 -12.92 -11.40
N PRO A 30 0.79 -13.55 -12.47
CA PRO A 30 0.99 -15.00 -12.55
C PRO A 30 2.26 -15.44 -11.81
N TRP A 31 2.41 -15.05 -10.54
CA TRP A 31 3.52 -15.53 -9.71
C TRP A 31 3.30 -16.98 -9.28
N LYS A 32 4.38 -17.60 -8.77
CA LYS A 32 4.32 -18.91 -8.11
C LYS A 32 3.25 -18.90 -7.01
N GLN A 33 2.57 -20.01 -6.85
CA GLN A 33 1.49 -20.18 -5.86
C GLN A 33 1.94 -19.82 -4.45
N GLU A 34 3.18 -20.12 -4.07
CA GLU A 34 3.78 -19.74 -2.77
C GLU A 34 3.80 -18.23 -2.53
N ALA A 35 4.18 -17.44 -3.55
CA ALA A 35 4.20 -15.98 -3.45
C ALA A 35 2.78 -15.41 -3.33
N LYS A 36 1.79 -16.07 -3.96
CA LYS A 36 0.38 -15.70 -3.79
C LYS A 36 -0.12 -16.03 -2.40
N THR A 37 0.18 -17.21 -1.86
CA THR A 37 -0.20 -17.59 -0.50
C THR A 37 0.37 -16.62 0.52
N TRP A 38 1.66 -16.29 0.42
CA TRP A 38 2.30 -15.33 1.31
C TRP A 38 1.65 -13.93 1.20
N ALA A 39 1.47 -13.43 -0.01
CA ALA A 39 0.84 -12.12 -0.22
C ALA A 39 -0.62 -12.06 0.26
N GLN A 40 -1.34 -13.19 0.19
CA GLN A 40 -2.71 -13.29 0.67
C GLN A 40 -2.77 -13.33 2.21
N GLN A 41 -1.88 -14.07 2.87
CA GLN A 41 -1.78 -14.07 4.33
C GLN A 41 -1.41 -12.69 4.87
N GLU A 42 -0.44 -12.02 4.25
CA GLU A 42 -0.03 -10.66 4.64
C GLU A 42 -1.18 -9.65 4.44
N LEU A 43 -1.93 -9.78 3.34
CA LEU A 43 -3.10 -8.97 3.07
C LEU A 43 -4.18 -9.19 4.14
N GLU A 44 -4.48 -10.44 4.50
CA GLU A 44 -5.46 -10.75 5.54
C GLU A 44 -5.05 -10.18 6.90
N GLN A 45 -3.77 -10.28 7.29
CA GLN A 45 -3.27 -9.69 8.53
C GLN A 45 -3.42 -8.16 8.54
N LEU A 46 -3.04 -7.49 7.44
CA LEU A 46 -3.19 -6.04 7.31
C LEU A 46 -4.67 -5.61 7.34
N LEU A 47 -5.57 -6.39 6.74
CA LEU A 47 -7.01 -6.13 6.77
C LEU A 47 -7.62 -6.36 8.17
N VAL A 48 -7.07 -7.27 8.96
CA VAL A 48 -7.49 -7.49 10.36
C VAL A 48 -6.98 -6.36 11.26
N GLU A 49 -5.73 -5.94 11.08
CA GLU A 49 -5.09 -4.92 11.91
C GLU A 49 -5.58 -3.49 11.59
N TYR A 50 -5.69 -3.15 10.30
CA TYR A 50 -6.04 -1.81 9.83
C TYR A 50 -7.46 -1.69 9.27
N GLY A 51 -8.19 -2.81 9.16
CA GLY A 51 -9.49 -2.88 8.49
C GLY A 51 -9.38 -2.96 6.97
N GLU A 52 -10.48 -3.34 6.32
CA GLU A 52 -10.63 -3.10 4.87
C GLU A 52 -10.34 -1.63 4.59
N PRO A 53 -9.54 -1.28 3.56
CA PRO A 53 -9.46 0.08 3.08
C PRO A 53 -10.84 0.39 2.53
N LYS A 54 -11.73 0.91 3.40
CA LYS A 54 -12.97 1.54 2.99
C LYS A 54 -12.52 2.61 2.02
N THR A 55 -12.68 2.34 0.74
CA THR A 55 -12.63 3.32 -0.33
C THR A 55 -13.88 4.18 -0.21
N GLU A 56 -14.07 4.77 0.95
CA GLU A 56 -14.99 5.87 1.18
C GLU A 56 -14.13 7.11 1.37
N PHE A 57 -13.27 7.39 0.37
CA PHE A 57 -13.05 8.80 0.04
C PHE A 57 -14.36 9.30 -0.56
N LYS A 58 -15.38 9.51 0.28
CA LYS A 58 -16.37 10.53 -0.01
C LYS A 58 -15.60 11.83 0.16
N PRO A 59 -15.23 12.55 -0.91
CA PRO A 59 -14.97 13.97 -0.73
C PRO A 59 -16.26 14.49 -0.11
N LYS A 60 -16.19 14.88 1.16
CA LYS A 60 -17.25 15.65 1.79
C LYS A 60 -17.28 16.94 0.97
N GLN A 61 -18.09 16.98 -0.09
CA GLN A 61 -18.38 18.23 -0.78
C GLN A 61 -18.87 19.15 0.33
N LEU A 62 -18.06 20.16 0.63
CA LEU A 62 -18.47 21.29 1.42
C LEU A 62 -19.63 21.93 0.65
N SER A 63 -20.86 21.53 0.98
CA SER A 63 -22.06 22.22 0.52
C SER A 63 -22.02 23.60 1.16
N LEU A 64 -21.60 24.59 0.38
CA LEU A 64 -21.76 26.02 0.65
C LEU A 64 -23.03 26.49 -0.05
N PHE A 65 -24.18 25.92 0.30
CA PHE A 65 -25.51 26.41 -0.07
C PHE A 65 -26.52 25.99 1.00
#